data_AF-E2C6K7-F1
#
_entry.id   AF-E2C6K7-F1
#
_cell.length_a   1.000
_cell.length_b   1.000
_cell.length_c   1.000
_cell.angle_alpha   90.00
_cell.angle_beta   90.00
_cell.angle_gamma   90.00
#
_symmetry.space_group_name_H-M   'P 1'
#
loop_
_entity.id
_entity.type
_entity.pdbx_description
1 polymer ?
#
loop_
_entity_poly.entity_id
_entity_poly.type
_entity_poly.pdbx_seq_one_letter_code
_entity_poly.pdbx_strand_id
1 'polypeptide(L)' 'MDAIMYRDILTQHMLPYATRNMPRSCIFQHDNDPKHSSKLIKEFFIAKKLRVLDWPSQSPDLNPIEHLW' A
#
# COMPACT_ATOMS: atom_id res chain seq x y z
N MET A 1 -8.77 -7.06 -10.15
CA MET A 1 -7.48 -7.32 -9.48
C MET A 1 -7.78 -7.93 -8.12
N ASP A 2 -7.12 -9.03 -7.76
CA ASP A 2 -7.27 -9.69 -6.45
C ASP A 2 -6.09 -9.38 -5.51
N ALA A 3 -6.10 -9.95 -4.31
CA ALA A 3 -5.05 -9.73 -3.31
C ALA A 3 -3.70 -10.35 -3.71
N ILE A 4 -3.69 -11.43 -4.50
CA ILE A 4 -2.44 -12.07 -4.96
C ILE A 4 -1.77 -11.16 -5.98
N MET A 5 -2.50 -10.72 -6.99
CA MET A 5 -2.00 -9.81 -8.01
C MET A 5 -1.61 -8.46 -7.41
N TYR A 6 -2.34 -7.97 -6.40
CA TYR A 6 -1.95 -6.77 -5.67
C TYR A 6 -0.61 -6.94 -4.94
N ARG A 7 -0.41 -8.05 -4.20
CA ARG A 7 0.88 -8.37 -3.57
C ARG A 7 2.02 -8.43 -4.60
N ASP A 8 1.76 -9.00 -5.76
CA ASP A 8 2.76 -9.14 -6.81
C ASP A 8 3.16 -7.78 -7.38
N ILE A 9 2.21 -6.87 -7.60
CA ILE A 9 2.49 -5.48 -7.99
C ILE A 9 3.33 -4.77 -6.91
N LEU A 10 2.96 -4.91 -5.63
CA LEU A 10 3.73 -4.33 -4.53
C LEU A 10 5.16 -4.87 -4.50
N THR A 11 5.34 -6.15 -4.80
CA THR A 11 6.64 -6.82 -4.76
C THR A 11 7.52 -6.44 -5.95
N GLN A 12 6.94 -6.39 -7.15
CA GLN A 12 7.68 -6.17 -8.40
C GLN A 12 7.97 -4.69 -8.67
N HIS A 13 7.07 -3.79 -8.25
CA HIS A 13 7.17 -2.37 -8.60
C HIS A 13 7.37 -1.47 -7.39
N MET A 14 6.46 -1.54 -6.41
CA MET A 14 6.45 -0.60 -5.29
C MET A 14 7.69 -0.75 -4.40
N LEU A 15 8.00 -1.97 -3.94
CA LEU A 15 9.13 -2.22 -3.03
C LEU A 15 10.49 -1.83 -3.64
N PRO A 16 10.85 -2.22 -4.88
CA PRO A 16 12.10 -1.79 -5.49
C PRO A 16 12.19 -0.28 -5.66
N TYR A 17 11.08 0.39 -6.00
CA TYR A 17 11.03 1.84 -6.11
C TYR A 17 11.26 2.51 -4.75
N ALA A 18 10.49 2.10 -3.73
CA ALA A 18 10.60 2.66 -2.39
C ALA A 18 12.01 2.49 -1.80
N THR A 19 12.62 1.31 -2.00
CA THR A 19 13.98 1.02 -1.52
C THR A 19 15.04 1.93 -2.14
N ARG A 20 14.86 2.33 -3.41
CA ARG A 20 15.83 3.19 -4.11
C ARG A 20 15.60 4.68 -3.89
N ASN A 21 14.35 5.10 -3.78
CA ASN A 21 13.97 6.51 -3.94
C ASN A 21 13.36 7.14 -2.69
N MET A 22 12.95 6.35 -1.70
CA MET A 22 12.22 6.86 -0.53
C MET A 22 13.05 6.79 0.75
N PRO A 23 12.83 7.72 1.70
CA PRO A 23 13.40 7.61 3.03
C PRO A 23 12.96 6.31 3.72
N ARG A 24 13.83 5.72 4.55
CA ARG A 24 13.48 4.54 5.37
C ARG A 24 12.30 4.79 6.32
N SER A 25 12.03 6.06 6.62
CA SER A 25 10.90 6.52 7.43
C SER A 25 9.63 6.78 6.61
N CYS A 26 9.54 6.37 5.34
CA CYS A 26 8.29 6.52 4.60
C CYS A 26 7.14 5.73 5.26
N ILE A 27 5.92 6.19 5.03
CA ILE A 27 4.68 5.49 5.41
C ILE A 27 3.95 5.18 4.10
N PHE A 28 3.54 3.94 3.94
CA PHE A 28 2.78 3.48 2.78
C PHE A 28 1.29 3.83 2.97
N GLN A 29 0.67 4.43 1.96
CA GLN A 29 -0.75 4.78 1.98
C GLN A 29 -1.48 3.98 0.89
N HIS A 30 -2.62 3.42 1.26
CA HIS A 30 -3.59 2.78 0.37
C HIS A 30 -4.98 2.85 1.01
N ASP A 31 -6.03 2.65 0.21
CA ASP A 31 -7.39 2.58 0.73
C ASP A 31 -7.71 1.23 1.42
N ASN A 32 -8.89 1.15 2.02
CA ASN A 32 -9.38 -0.06 2.71
C ASN A 32 -10.11 -1.05 1.79
N ASP A 33 -9.84 -1.09 0.48
CA ASP A 33 -10.41 -2.12 -0.40
C ASP A 33 -10.21 -3.52 0.23
N PRO A 34 -11.21 -4.43 0.21
CA PRO A 34 -11.10 -5.77 0.79
C PRO A 34 -9.82 -6.53 0.38
N LYS A 35 -9.31 -6.32 -0.83
CA LYS A 35 -8.06 -6.96 -1.26
C LYS A 35 -6.83 -6.39 -0.54
N HIS A 36 -6.82 -5.10 -0.26
CA HIS A 36 -5.76 -4.36 0.45
C HIS A 36 -5.77 -4.64 1.95
N SER A 37 -6.97 -4.83 2.53
CA SER A 37 -7.15 -5.14 3.96
C SER A 37 -7.16 -6.64 4.28
N SER A 38 -6.93 -7.49 3.28
CA SER A 38 -6.87 -8.94 3.42
C SER A 38 -5.74 -9.42 4.34
N LYS A 39 -5.91 -10.61 4.93
CA LYS A 39 -4.88 -11.22 5.80
C LYS A 39 -3.54 -11.37 5.08
N LEU A 40 -3.56 -11.79 3.80
CA LEU A 40 -2.38 -11.94 2.96
C LEU A 40 -1.55 -10.65 2.89
N ILE A 41 -2.22 -9.52 2.67
CA ILE A 41 -1.54 -8.22 2.51
C ILE A 41 -1.05 -7.70 3.87
N LYS A 42 -1.83 -7.87 4.92
CA LYS A 42 -1.41 -7.51 6.29
C LYS A 42 -0.15 -8.26 6.71
N GLU A 43 -0.11 -9.58 6.51
CA GLU A 43 1.07 -10.40 6.81
C GLU A 43 2.28 -10.01 5.94
N PHE A 44 2.05 -9.70 4.67
CA PHE A 44 3.09 -9.19 3.77
C PHE A 44 3.73 -7.90 4.29
N PHE A 45 2.94 -6.91 4.72
CA PHE A 45 3.48 -5.65 5.25
C PHE A 45 4.27 -5.85 6.55
N ILE A 46 3.80 -6.74 7.45
CA ILE A 46 4.53 -7.12 8.65
C ILE A 46 5.88 -7.75 8.29
N ALA A 47 5.89 -8.72 7.37
CA ALA A 47 7.10 -9.41 6.93
C ALA A 47 8.12 -8.46 6.26
N LYS A 48 7.63 -7.46 5.52
CA LYS A 48 8.45 -6.42 4.87
C LYS A 48 8.79 -5.24 5.78
N LYS A 49 8.29 -5.23 7.02
CA LYS A 49 8.47 -4.15 8.00
C LYS A 49 8.04 -2.78 7.45
N LEU A 50 6.98 -2.76 6.66
CA LEU A 50 6.41 -1.54 6.11
C LEU A 50 5.44 -0.92 7.12
N ARG A 51 5.53 0.40 7.29
CA ARG A 51 4.53 1.16 8.03
C ARG A 51 3.42 1.54 7.07
N VAL A 52 2.18 1.21 7.42
CA VAL A 52 0.99 1.54 6.63
C VAL A 52 0.22 2.61 7.38
N LEU A 53 -0.30 3.60 6.66
CA LEU A 53 -1.15 4.64 7.20
C LEU A 53 -2.55 4.06 7.46
N ASP A 54 -3.09 4.29 8.65
CA ASP A 54 -4.49 3.97 8.94
C ASP A 54 -5.39 4.84 8.06
N TRP A 55 -6.27 4.20 7.30
CA TRP A 55 -7.13 4.88 6.33
C TRP A 55 -8.61 4.80 6.74
N PRO A 56 -9.36 5.91 6.72
CA PRO A 56 -10.82 5.86 6.87
C PRO A 56 -11.50 5.37 5.58
N SER A 57 -12.51 4.52 5.72
CA SER A 57 -13.30 4.05 4.57
C SER A 57 -14.09 5.20 3.94
N GLN A 58 -14.29 5.15 2.61
CA GLN A 58 -15.06 6.15 1.85
C GLN A 58 -14.52 7.59 1.94
N SER A 59 -13.20 7.75 2.07
CA SER A 59 -12.56 9.07 2.11
C SER A 59 -11.64 9.29 0.90
N PRO A 60 -12.19 9.37 -0.33
CA PRO A 60 -11.40 9.66 -1.53
C PRO A 60 -10.79 11.07 -1.49
N ASP A 61 -11.46 12.01 -0.83
CA ASP A 61 -11.01 13.39 -0.62
C ASP A 61 -9.68 13.49 0.13
N LEU A 62 -9.35 12.48 0.95
CA LEU A 62 -8.08 12.42 1.66
C LEU A 62 -6.94 11.85 0.80
N ASN A 63 -7.26 11.19 -0.32
CA ASN A 63 -6.30 10.45 -1.14
C ASN A 63 -5.63 11.39 -2.17
N PRO A 64 -4.33 11.73 -2.01
CA PRO A 64 -3.69 12.71 -2.88
C PRO A 64 -3.63 12.28 -4.35
N ILE A 65 -3.72 10.98 -4.64
CA ILE A 65 -3.71 10.47 -6.02
C ILE A 65 -4.97 10.87 -6.80
N GLU A 66 -6.09 11.11 -6.12
CA GLU A 66 -7.35 11.53 -6.78
C GLU A 66 -7.23 12.93 -7.39
N HIS A 67 -6.28 13.75 -6.91
CA HIS A 67 -5.97 15.06 -7.51
C HIS A 67 -5.00 14.98 -8.70
N LEU A 68 -4.34 13.84 -8.89
CA LEU A 68 -3.40 13.62 -9.98
C LEU A 68 -4.07 13.04 -11.23
N TRP A 69 -5.17 12.32 -11.05
CA TRP A 69 -6.01 11.79 -12.12
C TRP A 69 -6.90 12.86 -12.73
#